data_AF-A0A658R502-F1
#
_entry.id   AF-A0A658R502-F1
#
_cell.length_a   1.000
_cell.length_b   1.000
_cell.length_c   1.000
_cell.angle_alpha   90.00
_cell.angle_beta   90.00
_cell.angle_gamma   90.00
#
_symmetry.space_group_name_H-M   'P 1'
#
loop_
_entity.id
_entity.type
_entity.pdbx_description
1 polymer ?
#
loop_
_entity_poly.entity_id
_entity_poly.type
_entity_poly.pdbx_seq_one_letter_code
_entity_poly.pdbx_strand_id
1 'polypeptide(L)'
;MQPAYCAPLAISCRRDFKAMKRHSFFDGRLRILLALFAYLLIDPVHADPVATVAQLSAQVWRPAAPWCTDGQGKAFPSKVDANGNCDDGDAVIFNGLLCYSGENVACDAVQNAQSREAALPRRGEWFRSPRLALNPELHPSNSFSNDQNLGVLLSVVNHRSEQKYLDRLSAWTTWIEANAACIIGNEPLCLRGWPRFCRDDNEHGCGLRPGDIATLATVLHRLNLPLPQGPGGAMGQLFDAFVEAAIPITFADANTNDTDYPLHLVAVEILLWRSFGASDDTSPILDRAAAILHRRQPKNPFFAYLAGEPKNTVAQGVLQFCPDSALSVPKDKVQWTWERADGTGAEKKSMVWDCIFMANLLARP
;
A
#
# COMPACT_ATOMS: atom_id res chain seq x y z
N MET A 1 8.14 -51.84 -13.56
CA MET A 1 7.52 -52.03 -12.23
C MET A 1 6.04 -51.65 -12.35
N GLN A 2 5.17 -52.52 -11.86
CA GLN A 2 3.75 -52.62 -12.16
C GLN A 2 2.89 -51.49 -11.56
N PRO A 3 1.73 -51.14 -12.18
CA PRO A 3 0.68 -50.37 -11.54
C PRO A 3 -0.30 -51.30 -10.79
N ALA A 4 -0.62 -50.96 -9.54
CA ALA A 4 -1.63 -51.66 -8.75
C ALA A 4 -3.04 -51.14 -9.11
N TYR A 5 -3.85 -52.03 -9.67
CA TYR A 5 -5.28 -51.89 -9.86
C TYR A 5 -6.01 -52.16 -8.53
N CYS A 6 -6.94 -51.28 -8.14
CA CYS A 6 -7.98 -51.60 -7.15
C CYS A 6 -9.35 -51.59 -7.85
N ALA A 7 -9.97 -52.76 -7.89
CA ALA A 7 -11.31 -53.03 -8.39
C ALA A 7 -12.39 -52.82 -7.29
N PRO A 8 -13.67 -52.66 -7.66
CA PRO A 8 -14.74 -52.30 -6.74
C PRO A 8 -15.43 -53.53 -6.11
N LEU A 9 -15.61 -53.54 -4.80
CA LEU A 9 -16.46 -54.51 -4.11
C LEU A 9 -17.90 -53.97 -4.02
N ALA A 10 -18.73 -54.43 -4.95
CA ALA A 10 -20.18 -54.29 -4.88
C ALA A 10 -20.75 -55.35 -3.92
N ILE A 11 -21.09 -54.93 -2.69
CA ILE A 11 -21.90 -55.74 -1.77
C ILE A 11 -23.36 -55.31 -1.94
N SER A 12 -24.11 -56.14 -2.67
CA SER A 12 -25.56 -56.05 -2.78
C SER A 12 -26.20 -56.58 -1.50
N CYS A 13 -26.65 -55.67 -0.63
CA CYS A 13 -27.48 -55.99 0.53
C CYS A 13 -28.97 -55.79 0.15
N ARG A 14 -29.61 -56.82 -0.41
CA ARG A 14 -31.08 -56.87 -0.51
C ARG A 14 -31.65 -57.20 0.87
N ARG A 15 -32.24 -56.21 1.54
CA ARG A 15 -33.17 -56.42 2.65
C ARG A 15 -34.60 -56.24 2.15
N ASP A 16 -35.35 -57.32 2.14
CA ASP A 16 -36.80 -57.32 1.92
C ASP A 16 -37.49 -56.59 3.07
N PHE A 17 -37.93 -55.36 2.82
CA PHE A 17 -38.79 -54.61 3.73
C PHE A 17 -40.24 -55.04 3.52
N LYS A 18 -40.76 -55.84 4.47
CA LYS A 18 -42.19 -56.09 4.63
C LYS A 18 -42.93 -54.75 4.82
N ALA A 19 -43.95 -54.54 3.98
CA ALA A 19 -44.83 -53.39 4.03
C ALA A 19 -45.61 -53.34 5.35
N MET A 20 -45.16 -52.49 6.29
CA MET A 20 -45.95 -52.06 7.44
C MET A 20 -47.04 -51.09 6.98
N LYS A 21 -48.30 -51.41 7.31
CA LYS A 21 -49.45 -50.53 7.15
C LYS A 21 -49.19 -49.20 7.87
N ARG A 22 -49.05 -48.12 7.09
CA ARG A 22 -48.93 -46.75 7.59
C ARG A 22 -50.23 -46.33 8.26
N HIS A 23 -50.26 -46.32 9.59
CA HIS A 23 -51.26 -45.56 10.33
C HIS A 23 -50.95 -44.06 10.14
N SER A 24 -51.83 -43.39 9.41
CA SER A 24 -51.84 -41.94 9.15
C SER A 24 -52.19 -41.16 10.41
N PHE A 25 -51.28 -41.14 11.38
CA PHE A 25 -51.38 -40.35 12.61
C PHE A 25 -50.18 -39.41 12.80
N PHE A 26 -49.54 -38.99 11.69
CA PHE A 26 -48.60 -37.86 11.74
C PHE A 26 -49.38 -36.56 11.66
N ASP A 27 -49.80 -36.14 12.85
CA ASP A 27 -50.37 -34.85 13.22
C ASP A 27 -49.61 -33.70 12.54
N GLY A 28 -50.35 -32.81 11.85
CA GLY A 28 -49.78 -31.68 11.10
C GLY A 28 -48.88 -30.77 11.95
N ARG A 29 -49.05 -30.82 13.28
CA ARG A 29 -48.23 -30.10 14.27
C ARG A 29 -46.76 -30.52 14.26
N LEU A 30 -46.46 -31.81 14.04
CA LEU A 30 -45.08 -32.29 14.02
C LEU A 30 -44.33 -31.85 12.75
N ARG A 31 -45.05 -31.72 11.62
CA ARG A 31 -44.47 -31.20 10.38
C ARG A 31 -44.15 -29.71 10.48
N ILE A 32 -45.01 -28.95 11.16
CA ILE A 32 -44.78 -27.52 11.43
C ILE A 32 -43.58 -27.33 12.36
N LEU A 33 -43.46 -28.14 13.42
CA LEU A 33 -42.32 -28.10 14.32
C LEU A 33 -41.00 -28.47 13.62
N LEU A 34 -41.00 -29.51 12.77
CA LEU A 34 -39.82 -29.88 11.99
C LEU A 34 -39.46 -28.82 10.94
N ALA A 35 -40.43 -28.13 10.34
CA ALA A 35 -40.18 -27.04 9.41
C ALA A 35 -39.60 -25.80 10.12
N LEU A 36 -40.11 -25.44 11.29
CA LEU A 36 -39.57 -24.35 12.11
C LEU A 36 -38.16 -24.68 12.62
N PHE A 37 -37.93 -25.92 13.07
CA PHE A 37 -36.61 -26.37 13.51
C PHE A 37 -35.61 -26.40 12.34
N ALA A 38 -36.04 -26.86 11.16
CA ALA A 38 -35.23 -26.78 9.95
C ALA A 38 -34.91 -25.33 9.55
N TYR A 39 -35.86 -24.41 9.68
CA TYR A 39 -35.65 -22.98 9.40
C TYR A 39 -34.69 -22.32 10.40
N LEU A 40 -34.72 -22.74 11.67
CA LEU A 40 -33.78 -22.31 12.71
C LEU A 40 -32.38 -22.95 12.58
N LEU A 41 -32.26 -24.05 11.82
CA LEU A 41 -31.00 -24.71 11.48
C LEU A 41 -30.41 -24.24 10.15
N ILE A 42 -31.09 -23.36 9.41
CA ILE A 42 -30.45 -22.63 8.32
C ILE A 42 -29.59 -21.58 9.00
N ASP A 43 -28.32 -21.92 9.25
CA ASP A 43 -27.32 -20.91 9.60
C ASP A 43 -27.45 -19.78 8.58
N PRO A 44 -27.61 -18.52 9.02
CA PRO A 44 -27.62 -17.41 8.09
C PRO A 44 -26.35 -17.56 7.27
N VAL A 45 -26.50 -17.67 5.94
CA VAL A 45 -25.36 -17.75 5.03
C VAL A 45 -24.58 -16.46 5.24
N HIS A 46 -23.57 -16.53 6.11
CA HIS A 46 -22.70 -15.41 6.38
C HIS A 46 -21.97 -15.16 5.08
N ALA A 47 -22.27 -14.00 4.48
CA ALA A 47 -21.57 -13.57 3.29
C ALA A 47 -20.06 -13.62 3.57
N ASP A 48 -19.30 -14.23 2.66
CA ASP A 48 -17.85 -14.25 2.73
C ASP A 48 -17.34 -12.80 2.79
N PRO A 49 -16.71 -12.36 3.91
CA PRO A 49 -16.28 -10.97 4.06
C PRO A 49 -15.35 -10.50 2.94
N VAL A 50 -14.50 -11.39 2.41
CA VAL A 50 -13.59 -11.06 1.30
C VAL A 50 -14.39 -10.79 0.03
N ALA A 51 -15.37 -11.64 -0.29
CA ALA A 51 -16.27 -11.42 -1.42
C ALA A 51 -17.10 -10.13 -1.26
N THR A 52 -17.57 -9.83 -0.04
CA THR A 52 -18.29 -8.58 0.26
C THR A 52 -17.41 -7.35 0.04
N VAL A 53 -16.15 -7.36 0.52
CA VAL A 53 -15.18 -6.29 0.28
C VAL A 53 -14.94 -6.07 -1.23
N ALA A 54 -14.76 -7.14 -2.00
CA ALA A 54 -14.59 -7.04 -3.44
C ALA A 54 -15.83 -6.43 -4.14
N GLN A 55 -17.02 -6.85 -3.72
CA GLN A 55 -18.29 -6.30 -4.23
C GLN A 55 -18.42 -4.80 -3.93
N LEU A 56 -18.18 -4.39 -2.69
CA LEU A 56 -18.28 -2.98 -2.28
C LEU A 56 -17.22 -2.11 -2.98
N SER A 57 -16.02 -2.63 -3.20
CA SER A 57 -15.00 -1.93 -3.99
C SER A 57 -15.49 -1.59 -5.39
N ALA A 58 -16.09 -2.56 -6.08
CA ALA A 58 -16.62 -2.37 -7.43
C ALA A 58 -17.86 -1.47 -7.48
N GLN A 59 -18.79 -1.62 -6.53
CA GLN A 59 -20.13 -1.02 -6.61
C GLN A 59 -20.25 0.32 -5.86
N VAL A 60 -19.44 0.53 -4.82
CA VAL A 60 -19.56 1.69 -3.91
C VAL A 60 -18.30 2.54 -3.93
N TRP A 61 -17.13 1.94 -3.67
CA TRP A 61 -15.92 2.72 -3.40
C TRP A 61 -15.32 3.34 -4.66
N ARG A 62 -15.12 2.55 -5.75
CA ARG A 62 -14.55 3.07 -7.01
C ARG A 62 -15.38 4.20 -7.64
N PRO A 63 -16.73 4.10 -7.72
CA PRO A 63 -17.54 5.21 -8.21
C PRO A 63 -17.50 6.46 -7.31
N ALA A 64 -17.27 6.28 -6.01
CA ALA A 64 -17.20 7.35 -5.03
C ALA A 64 -15.81 7.98 -4.89
N ALA A 65 -14.76 7.31 -5.32
CA ALA A 65 -13.39 7.74 -5.07
C ALA A 65 -13.08 9.08 -5.78
N PRO A 66 -12.44 10.04 -5.09
CA PRO A 66 -12.10 11.34 -5.67
C PRO A 66 -10.97 11.20 -6.70
N TRP A 67 -11.07 12.00 -7.76
CA TRP A 67 -10.08 12.06 -8.83
C TRP A 67 -9.60 13.48 -9.02
N CYS A 68 -8.32 13.62 -9.35
CA CYS A 68 -7.69 14.87 -9.73
C CYS A 68 -7.16 14.80 -11.16
N THR A 69 -6.92 15.96 -11.78
CA THR A 69 -6.30 16.03 -13.10
C THR A 69 -4.95 16.73 -13.02
N ASP A 70 -4.00 16.29 -13.83
CA ASP A 70 -2.62 16.79 -13.83
C ASP A 70 -2.44 18.17 -14.50
N GLY A 71 -3.53 18.81 -14.93
CA GLY A 71 -3.51 20.04 -15.73
C GLY A 71 -3.47 19.79 -17.25
N GLN A 72 -3.09 18.59 -17.69
CA GLN A 72 -3.22 18.12 -19.08
C GLN A 72 -4.47 17.25 -19.29
N GLY A 73 -5.31 17.13 -18.27
CA GLY A 73 -6.55 16.36 -18.30
C GLY A 73 -6.37 14.87 -17.99
N LYS A 74 -5.17 14.39 -17.64
CA LYS A 74 -4.98 13.01 -17.21
C LYS A 74 -5.43 12.87 -15.75
N ALA A 75 -6.39 11.98 -15.52
CA ALA A 75 -6.92 11.72 -14.20
C ALA A 75 -5.95 10.87 -13.36
N PHE A 76 -5.88 11.14 -12.05
CA PHE A 76 -5.15 10.33 -11.07
C PHE A 76 -5.88 10.27 -9.72
N PRO A 77 -5.74 9.17 -8.96
CA PRO A 77 -6.21 9.07 -7.58
C PRO A 77 -5.60 10.14 -6.68
N SER A 78 -6.41 10.89 -5.95
CA SER A 78 -5.92 11.89 -4.98
C SER A 78 -6.95 12.15 -3.90
N LYS A 79 -6.52 12.71 -2.76
CA LYS A 79 -7.43 13.37 -1.81
C LYS A 79 -7.88 14.72 -2.37
N VAL A 80 -9.04 15.17 -1.88
CA VAL A 80 -9.52 16.54 -2.08
C VAL A 80 -9.55 17.26 -0.74
N ASP A 81 -9.38 18.59 -0.74
CA ASP A 81 -9.56 19.43 0.44
C ASP A 81 -11.06 19.58 0.80
N ALA A 82 -11.36 20.30 1.88
CA ALA A 82 -12.74 20.55 2.32
C ALA A 82 -13.59 21.34 1.30
N ASN A 83 -12.96 21.99 0.32
CA ASN A 83 -13.62 22.73 -0.75
C ASN A 83 -13.75 21.90 -2.04
N GLY A 84 -13.28 20.64 -2.03
CA GLY A 84 -13.26 19.77 -3.20
C GLY A 84 -12.10 20.06 -4.17
N ASN A 85 -11.14 20.89 -3.81
CA ASN A 85 -9.94 21.10 -4.62
C ASN A 85 -8.98 19.92 -4.44
N CYS A 86 -8.20 19.62 -5.47
CA CYS A 86 -7.14 18.63 -5.36
C CYS A 86 -6.11 18.99 -4.30
N ASP A 87 -5.85 18.04 -3.40
CA ASP A 87 -4.74 18.11 -2.44
C ASP A 87 -3.60 17.22 -2.96
N ASP A 88 -2.48 17.86 -3.29
CA ASP A 88 -1.29 17.23 -3.87
C ASP A 88 -0.32 16.69 -2.81
N GLY A 89 -0.54 16.97 -1.53
CA GLY A 89 0.48 16.87 -0.47
C GLY A 89 1.12 15.48 -0.36
N ASP A 90 0.32 14.43 -0.51
CA ASP A 90 0.73 13.03 -0.29
C ASP A 90 0.34 12.12 -1.46
N ALA A 91 0.07 12.70 -2.63
CA ALA A 91 -0.49 11.95 -3.75
C ALA A 91 0.44 10.80 -4.19
N VAL A 92 1.76 11.03 -4.26
CA VAL A 92 2.71 9.98 -4.70
C VAL A 92 2.79 8.78 -3.76
N ILE A 93 2.79 8.96 -2.43
CA ILE A 93 2.83 7.80 -1.51
C ILE A 93 1.57 6.94 -1.64
N PHE A 94 0.40 7.58 -1.69
CA PHE A 94 -0.88 6.88 -1.86
C PHE A 94 -1.00 6.20 -3.23
N ASN A 95 -0.53 6.87 -4.29
CA ASN A 95 -0.50 6.27 -5.61
C ASN A 95 0.50 5.12 -5.71
N GLY A 96 1.62 5.17 -4.98
CA GLY A 96 2.56 4.05 -4.84
C GLY A 96 1.89 2.82 -4.21
N LEU A 97 1.12 3.00 -3.13
CA LEU A 97 0.35 1.93 -2.47
C LEU A 97 -0.73 1.36 -3.39
N LEU A 98 -1.51 2.22 -4.03
CA LEU A 98 -2.55 1.81 -4.99
C LEU A 98 -1.94 1.05 -6.18
N CYS A 99 -0.85 1.57 -6.73
CA CYS A 99 -0.09 0.92 -7.79
C CYS A 99 0.38 -0.48 -7.38
N TYR A 100 0.96 -0.62 -6.18
CA TYR A 100 1.35 -1.91 -5.63
C TYR A 100 0.17 -2.87 -5.50
N SER A 101 -1.00 -2.36 -5.10
CA SER A 101 -2.21 -3.19 -4.95
C SER A 101 -2.83 -3.62 -6.29
N GLY A 102 -2.53 -2.93 -7.40
CA GLY A 102 -3.02 -3.29 -8.74
C GLY A 102 -3.73 -2.15 -9.50
N GLU A 103 -3.74 -0.92 -9.00
CA GLU A 103 -4.31 0.23 -9.72
C GLU A 103 -3.34 0.80 -10.75
N ASN A 104 -3.46 0.38 -12.01
CA ASN A 104 -2.58 0.84 -13.09
C ASN A 104 -2.55 2.37 -13.26
N VAL A 105 -3.69 3.05 -13.08
CA VAL A 105 -3.76 4.52 -13.16
C VAL A 105 -2.94 5.20 -12.07
N ALA A 106 -2.79 4.56 -10.91
CA ALA A 106 -1.96 5.05 -9.83
C ALA A 106 -0.47 4.85 -10.14
N CYS A 107 -0.10 3.75 -10.81
CA CYS A 107 1.27 3.57 -11.30
C CYS A 107 1.66 4.68 -12.27
N ASP A 108 0.78 4.96 -13.22
CA ASP A 108 0.93 6.08 -14.14
C ASP A 108 1.08 7.41 -13.40
N ALA A 109 0.31 7.65 -12.35
CA ALA A 109 0.43 8.86 -11.54
C ALA A 109 1.82 8.99 -10.90
N VAL A 110 2.36 7.94 -10.28
CA VAL A 110 3.72 7.98 -9.72
C VAL A 110 4.76 8.32 -10.79
N GLN A 111 4.64 7.75 -12.00
CA GLN A 111 5.58 8.02 -13.10
C GLN A 111 5.41 9.44 -13.67
N ASN A 112 4.19 9.96 -13.74
CA ASN A 112 3.92 11.31 -14.24
C ASN A 112 4.26 12.40 -13.21
N ALA A 113 4.47 12.04 -11.95
CA ALA A 113 4.99 12.94 -10.91
C ALA A 113 6.50 13.20 -11.03
N GLN A 114 7.22 12.51 -11.92
CA GLN A 114 8.58 12.89 -12.27
C GLN A 114 8.59 13.99 -13.33
N SER A 115 9.49 14.96 -13.19
CA SER A 115 9.72 16.03 -14.15
C SER A 115 9.88 15.50 -15.58
N ARG A 116 9.21 16.14 -16.52
CA ARG A 116 9.34 15.87 -17.96
C ARG A 116 10.44 16.69 -18.63
N GLU A 117 11.11 17.58 -17.90
CA GLU A 117 12.20 18.39 -18.45
C GLU A 117 13.35 17.49 -18.92
N ALA A 118 13.72 17.64 -20.20
CA ALA A 118 14.76 16.81 -20.83
C ALA A 118 16.19 17.17 -20.36
N ALA A 119 16.36 18.35 -19.76
CA ALA A 119 17.63 18.88 -19.31
C ALA A 119 17.62 19.20 -17.81
N LEU A 120 18.81 19.28 -17.23
CA LEU A 120 19.00 19.87 -15.91
C LEU A 120 18.51 21.33 -15.91
N PRO A 121 18.05 21.86 -14.76
CA PRO A 121 18.24 21.30 -13.42
C PRO A 121 17.13 20.36 -12.93
N ARG A 122 16.06 20.12 -13.69
CA ARG A 122 14.92 19.31 -13.21
C ARG A 122 14.82 17.91 -13.78
N ARG A 123 15.64 17.53 -14.77
CA ARG A 123 15.67 16.16 -15.28
C ARG A 123 15.88 15.17 -14.13
N GLY A 124 14.89 14.31 -13.89
CA GLY A 124 14.93 13.29 -12.84
C GLY A 124 14.21 13.64 -11.54
N GLU A 125 13.91 14.92 -11.29
CA GLU A 125 13.22 15.41 -10.09
C GLU A 125 11.82 14.80 -9.97
N TRP A 126 11.44 14.37 -8.77
CA TRP A 126 10.07 13.93 -8.46
C TRP A 126 9.33 14.98 -7.66
N PHE A 127 8.02 15.06 -7.87
CA PHE A 127 7.11 15.97 -7.19
C PHE A 127 6.06 15.18 -6.39
N ARG A 128 5.39 15.83 -5.43
CA ARG A 128 4.37 15.16 -4.59
C ARG A 128 3.16 14.65 -5.38
N SER A 129 2.92 15.18 -6.58
CA SER A 129 1.84 14.75 -7.48
C SER A 129 2.18 15.00 -8.96
N PRO A 130 1.46 14.36 -9.90
CA PRO A 130 1.53 14.69 -11.34
C PRO A 130 1.23 16.16 -11.65
N ARG A 131 0.30 16.76 -10.89
CA ARG A 131 -0.12 18.15 -11.11
C ARG A 131 1.01 19.13 -10.78
N LEU A 132 1.75 18.88 -9.70
CA LEU A 132 2.91 19.69 -9.31
C LEU A 132 4.11 19.49 -10.23
N ALA A 133 4.27 18.32 -10.82
CA ALA A 133 5.32 18.10 -11.83
C ALA A 133 5.13 18.97 -13.08
N LEU A 134 3.88 19.34 -13.39
CA LEU A 134 3.53 20.22 -14.51
C LEU A 134 3.39 21.68 -14.10
N ASN A 135 3.01 21.96 -12.85
CA ASN A 135 2.75 23.30 -12.33
C ASN A 135 3.42 23.48 -10.95
N PRO A 136 4.77 23.53 -10.87
CA PRO A 136 5.49 23.59 -9.59
C PRO A 136 5.13 24.82 -8.74
N GLU A 137 4.66 25.90 -9.36
CA GLU A 137 4.24 27.13 -8.69
C GLU A 137 3.00 26.97 -7.79
N LEU A 138 2.23 25.90 -7.97
CA LEU A 138 1.10 25.59 -7.09
C LEU A 138 1.54 25.22 -5.67
N HIS A 139 2.81 24.86 -5.49
CA HIS A 139 3.37 24.45 -4.20
C HIS A 139 4.82 24.94 -4.09
N PRO A 140 5.04 26.21 -3.67
CA PRO A 140 6.34 26.88 -3.80
C PRO A 140 7.42 26.43 -2.80
N SER A 141 7.10 25.58 -1.83
CA SER A 141 8.03 24.99 -0.86
C SER A 141 7.92 23.47 -0.86
N ASN A 142 8.99 22.76 -0.54
CA ASN A 142 9.00 21.30 -0.38
C ASN A 142 8.28 20.54 -1.52
N SER A 143 8.75 20.70 -2.76
CA SER A 143 8.19 20.05 -3.95
C SER A 143 8.08 18.52 -3.83
N PHE A 144 8.79 17.94 -2.87
CA PHE A 144 8.79 16.54 -2.46
C PHE A 144 9.09 16.41 -0.95
N SER A 145 8.73 15.30 -0.32
CA SER A 145 9.09 14.94 1.06
C SER A 145 9.69 13.54 1.14
N ASN A 146 10.26 13.22 2.31
CA ASN A 146 10.76 11.89 2.65
C ASN A 146 9.68 10.80 2.56
N ASP A 147 8.40 11.14 2.70
CA ASP A 147 7.33 10.16 2.69
C ASP A 147 6.97 9.73 1.27
N GLN A 148 6.94 10.68 0.32
CA GLN A 148 6.66 10.36 -1.08
C GLN A 148 7.75 9.49 -1.70
N ASN A 149 8.97 9.51 -1.17
CA ASN A 149 10.04 8.57 -1.57
C ASN A 149 9.59 7.11 -1.44
N LEU A 150 8.90 6.74 -0.35
CA LEU A 150 8.41 5.37 -0.17
C LEU A 150 7.42 4.97 -1.26
N GLY A 151 6.57 5.90 -1.72
CA GLY A 151 5.67 5.69 -2.86
C GLY A 151 6.39 5.40 -4.17
N VAL A 152 7.44 6.18 -4.46
CA VAL A 152 8.29 6.00 -5.65
C VAL A 152 8.97 4.64 -5.60
N LEU A 153 9.65 4.32 -4.49
CA LEU A 153 10.39 3.07 -4.34
C LEU A 153 9.46 1.86 -4.42
N LEU A 154 8.31 1.90 -3.75
CA LEU A 154 7.33 0.81 -3.81
C LEU A 154 6.81 0.58 -5.24
N SER A 155 6.52 1.66 -5.98
CA SER A 155 6.09 1.57 -7.38
C SER A 155 7.16 0.94 -8.27
N VAL A 156 8.42 1.36 -8.12
CA VAL A 156 9.55 0.84 -8.91
C VAL A 156 9.82 -0.63 -8.58
N VAL A 157 9.86 -1.01 -7.30
CA VAL A 157 10.14 -2.40 -6.90
C VAL A 157 9.04 -3.35 -7.35
N ASN A 158 7.78 -2.91 -7.33
CA ASN A 158 6.65 -3.69 -7.85
C ASN A 158 6.75 -3.92 -9.37
N HIS A 159 7.43 -3.03 -10.10
CA HIS A 159 7.64 -3.10 -11.55
C HIS A 159 9.11 -3.28 -11.94
N ARG A 160 9.90 -3.94 -11.08
CA ARG A 160 11.35 -4.10 -11.26
C ARG A 160 11.78 -4.83 -12.53
N SER A 161 10.87 -5.53 -13.21
CA SER A 161 11.12 -6.17 -14.50
C SER A 161 10.96 -5.22 -15.69
N GLU A 162 10.41 -4.02 -15.49
CA GLU A 162 10.18 -3.03 -16.54
C GLU A 162 11.27 -1.95 -16.55
N GLN A 163 12.10 -1.95 -17.59
CA GLN A 163 13.26 -1.06 -17.71
C GLN A 163 12.91 0.43 -17.51
N LYS A 164 11.74 0.88 -17.96
CA LYS A 164 11.30 2.29 -17.81
C LYS A 164 11.27 2.76 -16.35
N TYR A 165 10.95 1.88 -15.39
CA TYR A 165 10.93 2.23 -13.96
C TYR A 165 12.34 2.33 -13.39
N LEU A 166 13.24 1.43 -13.82
CA LEU A 166 14.65 1.42 -13.44
C LEU A 166 15.39 2.65 -13.98
N ASP A 167 15.12 3.03 -15.23
CA ASP A 167 15.69 4.22 -15.87
C ASP A 167 15.29 5.49 -15.14
N ARG A 168 14.01 5.58 -14.74
CA ARG A 168 13.49 6.73 -14.01
C ARG A 168 14.07 6.83 -12.60
N LEU A 169 14.18 5.71 -11.87
CA LEU A 169 14.86 5.68 -10.57
C LEU A 169 16.33 6.10 -10.69
N SER A 170 17.04 5.61 -11.72
CA SER A 170 18.43 6.00 -11.99
C SER A 170 18.57 7.49 -12.32
N ALA A 171 17.62 8.05 -13.08
CA ALA A 171 17.57 9.48 -13.35
C ALA A 171 17.34 10.29 -12.05
N TRP A 172 16.52 9.78 -11.13
CA TRP A 172 16.31 10.43 -9.84
C TRP A 172 17.57 10.50 -9.00
N THR A 173 18.27 9.38 -8.87
CA THR A 173 19.40 9.28 -7.95
C THR A 173 20.58 10.09 -8.47
N THR A 174 20.73 10.14 -9.80
CA THR A 174 21.62 11.09 -10.48
C THR A 174 21.22 12.54 -10.19
N TRP A 175 19.92 12.85 -10.19
CA TRP A 175 19.43 14.18 -9.88
C TRP A 175 19.65 14.57 -8.41
N ILE A 176 19.40 13.67 -7.46
CA ILE A 176 19.63 13.89 -6.01
C ILE A 176 21.10 14.26 -5.78
N GLU A 177 22.02 13.49 -6.36
CA GLU A 177 23.47 13.76 -6.28
C GLU A 177 23.82 15.13 -6.86
N ALA A 178 23.30 15.44 -8.06
CA ALA A 178 23.56 16.72 -8.72
C ALA A 178 22.94 17.93 -7.98
N ASN A 179 21.89 17.71 -7.19
CA ASN A 179 21.13 18.74 -6.47
C ASN A 179 21.54 18.91 -5.00
N ALA A 180 22.52 18.13 -4.51
CA ALA A 180 23.10 18.36 -3.19
C ALA A 180 23.62 19.80 -3.09
N ALA A 181 23.17 20.54 -2.05
CA ALA A 181 23.46 21.95 -1.90
C ALA A 181 24.98 22.19 -1.74
N CYS A 182 25.51 23.29 -2.28
CA CYS A 182 26.90 23.65 -2.04
C CYS A 182 27.05 24.28 -0.65
N ILE A 183 27.82 23.66 0.25
CA ILE A 183 28.06 24.20 1.60
C ILE A 183 29.31 25.09 1.61
N ILE A 184 30.36 24.71 0.87
CA ILE A 184 31.62 25.47 0.81
C ILE A 184 32.05 25.63 -0.64
N GLY A 185 32.35 26.87 -1.04
CA GLY A 185 32.85 27.19 -2.38
C GLY A 185 31.76 27.41 -3.42
N ASN A 186 32.16 27.30 -4.69
CA ASN A 186 31.30 27.34 -5.87
C ASN A 186 31.83 26.28 -6.85
N GLU A 187 31.04 25.91 -7.85
CA GLU A 187 31.51 25.03 -8.92
C GLU A 187 32.78 25.58 -9.60
N PRO A 188 33.82 24.75 -9.87
CA PRO A 188 33.89 23.30 -9.66
C PRO A 188 34.42 22.84 -8.28
N LEU A 189 34.74 23.77 -7.37
CA LEU A 189 35.31 23.50 -6.04
C LEU A 189 34.24 23.34 -4.94
N CYS A 190 33.04 22.92 -5.33
CA CYS A 190 31.91 22.85 -4.43
C CYS A 190 32.02 21.66 -3.46
N LEU A 191 32.12 21.93 -2.15
CA LEU A 191 31.87 20.90 -1.14
C LEU A 191 30.36 20.70 -1.03
N ARG A 192 29.89 19.59 -1.59
CA ARG A 192 28.49 19.19 -1.58
C ARG A 192 28.05 18.83 -0.17
N GLY A 193 26.86 19.29 0.17
CA GLY A 193 26.21 19.07 1.43
C GLY A 193 25.42 17.78 1.49
N TRP A 194 24.60 17.71 2.52
CA TRP A 194 23.72 16.57 2.74
C TRP A 194 22.70 16.43 1.60
N PRO A 195 22.45 15.21 1.08
CA PRO A 195 21.54 15.01 -0.04
C PRO A 195 20.08 15.30 0.36
N ARG A 196 19.26 15.68 -0.63
CA ARG A 196 17.85 16.06 -0.44
C ARG A 196 16.99 15.65 -1.64
N PHE A 197 15.71 15.39 -1.40
CA PHE A 197 14.74 14.97 -2.42
C PHE A 197 14.11 16.14 -3.19
N CYS A 198 14.30 17.39 -2.75
CA CYS A 198 13.72 18.60 -3.37
C CYS A 198 14.74 19.75 -3.43
N ARG A 199 14.45 20.81 -4.18
CA ARG A 199 15.33 22.00 -4.27
C ARG A 199 14.97 23.09 -3.27
N ASP A 200 13.70 23.13 -2.94
CA ASP A 200 12.94 24.16 -2.26
C ASP A 200 12.64 23.76 -0.81
N ASP A 201 13.65 23.23 -0.12
CA ASP A 201 13.60 22.73 1.27
C ASP A 201 13.50 23.84 2.32
N ASN A 202 12.47 24.68 2.22
CA ASN A 202 12.32 25.86 3.07
C ASN A 202 11.88 25.48 4.50
N GLU A 203 11.36 24.27 4.71
CA GLU A 203 10.85 23.80 6.00
C GLU A 203 11.62 22.57 6.53
N HIS A 204 12.78 22.25 5.93
CA HIS A 204 13.58 21.07 6.29
C HIS A 204 12.83 19.74 6.15
N GLY A 205 11.91 19.68 5.18
CA GLY A 205 11.01 18.56 4.94
C GLY A 205 11.48 17.59 3.85
N CYS A 206 12.61 17.83 3.19
CA CYS A 206 13.08 16.97 2.09
C CYS A 206 14.55 16.53 2.18
N GLY A 207 15.28 16.84 3.26
CA GLY A 207 16.63 16.30 3.49
C GLY A 207 16.61 14.79 3.76
N LEU A 208 17.49 14.00 3.14
CA LEU A 208 17.50 12.54 3.28
C LEU A 208 17.92 12.10 4.69
N ARG A 209 17.02 11.64 5.54
CA ARG A 209 17.41 11.15 6.88
C ARG A 209 18.21 9.85 6.74
N PRO A 210 18.97 9.43 7.77
CA PRO A 210 19.69 8.15 7.73
C PRO A 210 18.84 6.94 7.32
N GLY A 211 17.58 6.87 7.77
CA GLY A 211 16.63 5.84 7.33
C GLY A 211 16.30 5.91 5.85
N ASP A 212 16.11 7.12 5.29
CA ASP A 212 15.82 7.28 3.86
C ASP A 212 17.04 6.91 2.99
N ILE A 213 18.25 7.23 3.45
CA ILE A 213 19.52 6.82 2.82
C ILE A 213 19.61 5.29 2.81
N ALA A 214 19.42 4.65 3.97
CA ALA A 214 19.44 3.19 4.08
C ALA A 214 18.43 2.55 3.13
N THR A 215 17.19 3.05 3.14
CA THR A 215 16.11 2.55 2.31
C THR A 215 16.43 2.69 0.82
N LEU A 216 16.85 3.87 0.36
CA LEU A 216 17.20 4.11 -1.04
C LEU A 216 18.41 3.28 -1.49
N ALA A 217 19.48 3.24 -0.68
CA ALA A 217 20.68 2.44 -0.97
C ALA A 217 20.36 0.94 -1.08
N THR A 218 19.56 0.40 -0.14
CA THR A 218 19.12 -1.00 -0.16
C THR A 218 18.33 -1.31 -1.43
N VAL A 219 17.42 -0.42 -1.84
CA VAL A 219 16.63 -0.60 -3.07
C VAL A 219 17.54 -0.63 -4.30
N LEU A 220 18.47 0.33 -4.43
CA LEU A 220 19.40 0.38 -5.56
C LEU A 220 20.26 -0.89 -5.62
N HIS A 221 20.80 -1.31 -4.48
CA HIS A 221 21.60 -2.52 -4.37
C HIS A 221 20.81 -3.76 -4.79
N ARG A 222 19.59 -3.96 -4.26
CA ARG A 222 18.74 -5.11 -4.61
C ARG A 222 18.26 -5.12 -6.07
N LEU A 223 18.17 -3.95 -6.70
CA LEU A 223 17.84 -3.82 -8.12
C LEU A 223 19.07 -3.89 -9.04
N ASN A 224 20.28 -4.09 -8.49
CA ASN A 224 21.54 -4.03 -9.22
C ASN A 224 21.72 -2.72 -10.02
N LEU A 225 21.21 -1.61 -9.47
CA LEU A 225 21.39 -0.29 -10.05
C LEU A 225 22.69 0.32 -9.51
N PRO A 226 23.46 1.02 -10.36
CA PRO A 226 24.68 1.67 -9.92
C PRO A 226 24.34 2.75 -8.89
N LEU A 227 25.11 2.79 -7.81
CA LEU A 227 25.06 3.91 -6.88
C LEU A 227 25.64 5.16 -7.59
N PRO A 228 25.05 6.34 -7.43
CA PRO A 228 25.58 7.57 -8.03
C PRO A 228 27.05 7.79 -7.64
N GLN A 229 27.92 7.92 -8.65
CA GLN A 229 29.35 8.19 -8.48
C GLN A 229 29.65 9.65 -8.84
N GLY A 230 28.99 10.60 -8.15
CA GLY A 230 29.17 12.02 -8.44
C GLY A 230 30.55 12.55 -8.05
N PRO A 231 30.85 13.81 -8.40
CA PRO A 231 32.14 14.44 -8.08
C PRO A 231 32.37 14.44 -6.57
N GLY A 232 33.29 13.58 -6.10
CA GLY A 232 33.62 13.40 -4.68
C GLY A 232 33.02 12.14 -4.03
N GLY A 233 32.10 11.42 -4.69
CA GLY A 233 31.60 10.11 -4.27
C GLY A 233 30.91 10.08 -2.89
N ALA A 234 30.49 11.23 -2.37
CA ALA A 234 29.98 11.34 -1.00
C ALA A 234 28.67 10.55 -0.79
N MET A 235 27.72 10.64 -1.74
CA MET A 235 26.49 9.84 -1.68
C MET A 235 26.75 8.36 -1.84
N GLY A 236 27.72 7.96 -2.69
CA GLY A 236 28.17 6.57 -2.78
C GLY A 236 28.68 6.03 -1.44
N GLN A 237 29.55 6.78 -0.75
CA GLN A 237 30.07 6.38 0.57
C GLN A 237 28.96 6.29 1.64
N LEU A 238 28.02 7.24 1.65
CA LEU A 238 26.85 7.17 2.52
C LEU A 238 26.00 5.93 2.20
N PHE A 239 25.79 5.64 0.93
CA PHE A 239 24.99 4.49 0.51
C PHE A 239 25.64 3.18 0.94
N ASP A 240 26.93 3.03 0.72
CA ASP A 240 27.70 1.85 1.16
C ASP A 240 27.62 1.68 2.69
N ALA A 241 27.66 2.78 3.46
CA ALA A 241 27.60 2.73 4.93
C ALA A 241 26.23 2.30 5.48
N PHE A 242 25.14 2.51 4.72
CA PHE A 242 23.77 2.32 5.19
C PHE A 242 22.98 1.21 4.47
N VAL A 243 23.54 0.57 3.44
CA VAL A 243 22.85 -0.42 2.58
C VAL A 243 22.28 -1.63 3.34
N GLU A 244 22.83 -1.99 4.50
CA GLU A 244 22.33 -3.10 5.33
C GLU A 244 21.42 -2.64 6.48
N ALA A 245 21.28 -1.33 6.70
CA ALA A 245 20.63 -0.78 7.88
C ALA A 245 19.10 -0.66 7.73
N ALA A 246 18.55 -0.74 6.52
CA ALA A 246 17.15 -0.39 6.27
C ALA A 246 16.16 -1.26 7.05
N ILE A 247 16.31 -2.59 7.01
CA ILE A 247 15.42 -3.52 7.72
C ILE A 247 15.55 -3.40 9.25
N PRO A 248 16.76 -3.34 9.85
CA PRO A 248 16.92 -3.02 11.26
C PRO A 248 16.27 -1.70 11.69
N ILE A 249 16.37 -0.64 10.86
CA ILE A 249 15.73 0.66 11.11
C ILE A 249 14.21 0.52 11.09
N THR A 250 13.62 -0.11 10.06
CA THR A 250 12.17 -0.36 10.01
C THR A 250 11.68 -1.10 11.26
N PHE A 251 12.45 -2.08 11.76
CA PHE A 251 12.12 -2.77 13.00
C PHE A 251 12.21 -1.86 14.23
N ALA A 252 13.26 -1.03 14.34
CA ALA A 252 13.40 -0.06 15.43
C ALA A 252 12.23 0.94 15.42
N ASP A 253 11.92 1.50 14.26
CA ASP A 253 10.86 2.49 14.06
C ASP A 253 9.48 1.94 14.42
N ALA A 254 9.21 0.66 14.15
CA ALA A 254 7.98 0.00 14.61
C ALA A 254 7.79 0.10 16.14
N ASN A 255 8.88 0.11 16.90
CA ASN A 255 8.86 0.20 18.37
C ASN A 255 8.87 1.65 18.87
N THR A 256 9.57 2.56 18.20
CA THR A 256 9.87 3.89 18.73
C THR A 256 9.02 5.00 18.16
N ASN A 257 8.54 4.89 16.91
CA ASN A 257 7.74 5.96 16.30
C ASN A 257 6.42 6.12 17.03
N ASP A 258 5.88 7.34 17.06
CA ASP A 258 4.54 7.60 17.57
C ASP A 258 3.46 6.85 16.77
N THR A 259 2.34 6.57 17.41
CA THR A 259 1.13 6.15 16.69
C THR A 259 0.64 7.28 15.78
N ASP A 260 -0.15 6.94 14.76
CA ASP A 260 -0.62 7.83 13.66
C ASP A 260 0.31 7.71 12.44
N TYR A 261 0.49 8.81 11.71
CA TYR A 261 1.18 8.84 10.42
C TYR A 261 2.60 8.22 10.43
N PRO A 262 3.46 8.43 11.45
CA PRO A 262 4.78 7.80 11.48
C PRO A 262 4.75 6.27 11.47
N LEU A 263 3.75 5.64 12.10
CA LEU A 263 3.61 4.19 12.14
C LEU A 263 3.11 3.63 10.80
N HIS A 264 2.36 4.43 10.05
CA HIS A 264 1.96 4.10 8.68
C HIS A 264 3.16 4.05 7.73
N LEU A 265 4.13 4.97 7.87
CA LEU A 265 5.35 4.92 7.06
C LEU A 265 6.12 3.60 7.27
N VAL A 266 6.22 3.13 8.52
CA VAL A 266 6.81 1.82 8.84
C VAL A 266 6.04 0.68 8.16
N ALA A 267 4.71 0.75 8.11
CA ALA A 267 3.89 -0.23 7.40
C ALA A 267 4.18 -0.26 5.89
N VAL A 268 4.38 0.91 5.28
CA VAL A 268 4.77 1.04 3.87
C VAL A 268 6.17 0.47 3.62
N GLU A 269 7.12 0.71 4.54
CA GLU A 269 8.46 0.10 4.46
C GLU A 269 8.42 -1.42 4.56
N ILE A 270 7.66 -1.99 5.50
CA ILE A 270 7.48 -3.45 5.59
C ILE A 270 6.92 -4.00 4.27
N LEU A 271 5.95 -3.31 3.67
CA LEU A 271 5.38 -3.68 2.37
C LEU A 271 6.43 -3.62 1.25
N LEU A 272 7.24 -2.56 1.22
CA LEU A 272 8.37 -2.39 0.30
C LEU A 272 9.36 -3.55 0.43
N TRP A 273 9.79 -3.90 1.65
CA TRP A 273 10.77 -4.97 1.85
C TRP A 273 10.24 -6.34 1.45
N ARG A 274 8.96 -6.62 1.74
CA ARG A 274 8.31 -7.87 1.29
C ARG A 274 8.13 -7.93 -0.23
N SER A 275 8.01 -6.79 -0.92
CA SER A 275 7.84 -6.75 -2.38
C SER A 275 9.08 -7.23 -3.17
N PHE A 276 10.26 -7.21 -2.55
CA PHE A 276 11.47 -7.84 -3.10
C PHE A 276 11.48 -9.37 -3.00
N GLY A 277 10.54 -9.95 -2.25
CA GLY A 277 10.67 -11.29 -1.73
C GLY A 277 11.37 -11.26 -0.38
N ALA A 278 10.76 -11.90 0.60
CA ALA A 278 11.34 -12.05 1.91
C ALA A 278 12.39 -13.18 1.86
N SER A 279 13.59 -12.93 2.38
CA SER A 279 14.59 -13.97 2.61
C SER A 279 14.35 -14.64 3.96
N ASP A 280 14.84 -15.86 4.15
CA ASP A 280 14.73 -16.59 5.43
C ASP A 280 15.28 -15.77 6.61
N ASP A 281 16.31 -14.96 6.39
CA ASP A 281 16.94 -14.13 7.42
C ASP A 281 16.15 -12.86 7.75
N THR A 282 15.50 -12.25 6.75
CA THR A 282 14.81 -10.97 6.92
C THR A 282 13.33 -11.12 7.30
N SER A 283 12.70 -12.24 6.92
CA SER A 283 11.27 -12.46 7.16
C SER A 283 10.90 -12.36 8.65
N PRO A 284 11.63 -13.02 9.58
CA PRO A 284 11.28 -12.98 11.00
C PRO A 284 11.33 -11.58 11.60
N ILE A 285 12.25 -10.72 11.14
CA ILE A 285 12.38 -9.33 11.61
C ILE A 285 11.18 -8.51 11.14
N LEU A 286 10.83 -8.63 9.85
CA LEU A 286 9.68 -7.91 9.27
C LEU A 286 8.34 -8.40 9.84
N ASP A 287 8.20 -9.70 10.10
CA ASP A 287 7.00 -10.27 10.72
C ASP A 287 6.84 -9.76 12.16
N ARG A 288 7.95 -9.67 12.90
CA ARG A 288 7.94 -9.09 14.25
C ARG A 288 7.60 -7.60 14.21
N ALA A 289 8.15 -6.84 13.27
CA ALA A 289 7.81 -5.42 13.07
C ALA A 289 6.31 -5.26 12.79
N ALA A 290 5.77 -6.05 11.86
CA ALA A 290 4.34 -6.01 11.52
C ALA A 290 3.44 -6.38 12.71
N ALA A 291 3.82 -7.39 13.50
CA ALA A 291 3.11 -7.76 14.72
C ALA A 291 3.14 -6.65 15.79
N ILE A 292 4.23 -5.88 15.87
CA ILE A 292 4.31 -4.69 16.73
C ILE A 292 3.31 -3.64 16.24
N LEU A 293 3.27 -3.34 14.93
CA LEU A 293 2.31 -2.39 14.38
C LEU A 293 0.87 -2.79 14.72
N HIS A 294 0.50 -4.04 14.44
CA HIS A 294 -0.84 -4.55 14.73
C HIS A 294 -1.17 -4.50 16.22
N ARG A 295 -0.25 -4.86 17.11
CA ARG A 295 -0.49 -4.73 18.56
C ARG A 295 -0.70 -3.28 19.01
N ARG A 296 -0.01 -2.32 18.39
CA ARG A 296 -0.09 -0.90 18.74
C ARG A 296 -1.34 -0.21 18.17
N GLN A 297 -1.86 -0.68 17.04
CA GLN A 297 -3.10 -0.21 16.41
C GLN A 297 -3.93 -1.41 15.92
N PRO A 298 -4.55 -2.16 16.85
CA PRO A 298 -5.22 -3.43 16.53
C PRO A 298 -6.43 -3.27 15.62
N LYS A 299 -6.98 -2.05 15.48
CA LYS A 299 -8.11 -1.81 14.59
C LYS A 299 -7.70 -1.46 13.16
N ASN A 300 -6.41 -1.24 12.88
CA ASN A 300 -5.95 -0.90 11.53
C ASN A 300 -5.86 -2.16 10.64
N PRO A 301 -6.74 -2.33 9.62
CA PRO A 301 -6.77 -3.55 8.80
C PRO A 301 -5.51 -3.72 7.95
N PHE A 302 -4.84 -2.63 7.57
CA PHE A 302 -3.57 -2.72 6.84
C PHE A 302 -2.48 -3.35 7.72
N PHE A 303 -2.45 -3.01 9.01
CA PHE A 303 -1.46 -3.58 9.93
C PHE A 303 -1.77 -5.04 10.25
N ALA A 304 -3.06 -5.39 10.39
CA ALA A 304 -3.49 -6.78 10.52
C ALA A 304 -3.08 -7.62 9.29
N TYR A 305 -3.25 -7.09 8.08
CA TYR A 305 -2.79 -7.73 6.84
C TYR A 305 -1.28 -7.97 6.86
N LEU A 306 -0.49 -6.98 7.25
CA LEU A 306 0.96 -7.13 7.36
C LEU A 306 1.35 -8.14 8.46
N ALA A 307 0.61 -8.23 9.55
CA ALA A 307 0.86 -9.20 10.61
C ALA A 307 0.51 -10.65 10.22
N GLY A 308 -0.04 -10.88 9.03
CA GLY A 308 -0.40 -12.22 8.55
C GLY A 308 -1.71 -12.74 9.14
N GLU A 309 -2.59 -11.86 9.61
CA GLU A 309 -3.92 -12.24 10.07
C GLU A 309 -4.73 -12.92 8.95
N PRO A 310 -5.65 -13.85 9.27
CA PRO A 310 -6.50 -14.48 8.28
C PRO A 310 -7.26 -13.44 7.43
N LYS A 311 -7.36 -13.66 6.11
CA LYS A 311 -8.02 -12.72 5.19
C LYS A 311 -9.44 -12.34 5.63
N ASN A 312 -10.21 -13.27 6.20
CA ASN A 312 -11.55 -13.00 6.71
C ASN A 312 -11.54 -12.01 7.89
N THR A 313 -10.56 -12.13 8.80
CA THR A 313 -10.36 -11.19 9.91
C THR A 313 -10.03 -9.79 9.39
N VAL A 314 -9.09 -9.71 8.45
CA VAL A 314 -8.70 -8.43 7.83
C VAL A 314 -9.89 -7.80 7.09
N ALA A 315 -10.63 -8.59 6.31
CA ALA A 315 -11.79 -8.13 5.56
C ALA A 315 -12.91 -7.62 6.48
N GLN A 316 -13.17 -8.28 7.61
CA GLN A 316 -14.10 -7.77 8.62
C GLN A 316 -13.65 -6.42 9.19
N GLY A 317 -12.35 -6.25 9.44
CA GLY A 317 -11.77 -4.95 9.81
C GLY A 317 -12.04 -3.89 8.75
N VAL A 318 -11.83 -4.21 7.46
CA VAL A 318 -12.13 -3.28 6.35
C VAL A 318 -13.62 -2.91 6.34
N LEU A 319 -14.53 -3.88 6.46
CA LEU A 319 -15.98 -3.66 6.47
C LEU A 319 -16.46 -2.83 7.67
N GLN A 320 -15.70 -2.79 8.76
CA GLN A 320 -16.03 -1.96 9.92
C GLN A 320 -15.77 -0.46 9.67
N PHE A 321 -14.76 -0.13 8.88
CA PHE A 321 -14.32 1.25 8.65
C PHE A 321 -14.78 1.81 7.30
N CYS A 322 -14.94 0.96 6.29
CA CYS A 322 -15.29 1.38 4.94
C CYS A 322 -16.81 1.48 4.75
N PRO A 323 -17.29 2.42 3.89
CA PRO A 323 -18.71 2.57 3.58
C PRO A 323 -19.33 1.26 3.05
N ASP A 324 -20.48 0.85 3.60
CA ASP A 324 -21.22 -0.35 3.17
C ASP A 324 -22.22 -0.07 2.04
N SER A 325 -22.40 1.20 1.70
CA SER A 325 -23.43 1.69 0.80
C SER A 325 -23.09 3.09 0.29
N ALA A 326 -23.63 3.48 -0.87
CA ALA A 326 -23.41 4.81 -1.43
C ALA A 326 -23.87 5.95 -0.49
N LEU A 327 -24.87 5.71 0.37
CA LEU A 327 -25.37 6.69 1.35
C LEU A 327 -24.42 6.91 2.53
N SER A 328 -23.57 5.91 2.83
CA SER A 328 -22.60 5.96 3.93
C SER A 328 -21.24 6.54 3.53
N VAL A 329 -21.03 6.83 2.23
CA VAL A 329 -19.78 7.42 1.72
C VAL A 329 -19.56 8.82 2.34
N PRO A 330 -18.38 9.09 2.93
CA PRO A 330 -18.03 10.41 3.42
C PRO A 330 -18.19 11.52 2.38
N LYS A 331 -18.76 12.66 2.81
CA LYS A 331 -18.79 13.88 2.00
C LYS A 331 -17.40 14.48 1.87
N ASP A 332 -16.70 14.59 3.00
CA ASP A 332 -15.31 15.04 3.06
C ASP A 332 -14.41 13.84 2.75
N LYS A 333 -13.55 13.96 1.74
CA LYS A 333 -12.67 12.87 1.28
C LYS A 333 -11.21 13.30 1.38
N VAL A 334 -10.83 13.67 2.61
CA VAL A 334 -9.59 14.38 2.94
C VAL A 334 -8.58 13.50 3.71
N GLN A 335 -8.90 12.24 4.00
CA GLN A 335 -8.07 11.34 4.83
C GLN A 335 -7.77 10.00 4.15
N TRP A 336 -6.55 9.51 4.31
CA TRP A 336 -6.21 8.09 4.16
C TRP A 336 -6.38 7.41 5.53
N THR A 337 -7.45 6.62 5.73
CA THR A 337 -7.81 6.14 7.09
C THR A 337 -6.69 5.33 7.75
N TRP A 338 -5.96 4.53 6.97
CA TRP A 338 -4.90 3.65 7.51
C TRP A 338 -3.63 4.37 7.94
N GLU A 339 -3.56 5.69 7.75
CA GLU A 339 -2.47 6.52 8.25
C GLU A 339 -2.76 7.03 9.67
N ARG A 340 -4.01 6.88 10.13
CA ARG A 340 -4.47 7.49 11.38
C ARG A 340 -4.51 6.51 12.53
N ALA A 341 -4.33 7.05 13.74
CA ALA A 341 -4.47 6.28 14.96
C ALA A 341 -5.90 5.83 15.23
N ASP A 342 -6.02 4.70 15.94
CA ASP A 342 -7.29 4.12 16.37
C ASP A 342 -8.14 5.16 17.13
N GLY A 343 -9.40 5.32 16.73
CA GLY A 343 -10.35 6.19 17.43
C GLY A 343 -10.30 7.68 17.05
N THR A 344 -9.47 8.07 16.08
CA THR A 344 -9.44 9.45 15.56
C THR A 344 -10.69 9.85 14.77
N GLY A 345 -11.48 8.87 14.31
CA GLY A 345 -12.65 9.10 13.47
C GLY A 345 -12.31 9.42 12.01
N ALA A 346 -11.08 9.11 11.58
CA ALA A 346 -10.59 9.38 10.23
C ALA A 346 -11.46 8.73 9.13
N GLU A 347 -12.08 7.59 9.43
CA GLU A 347 -12.97 6.86 8.52
C GLU A 347 -14.17 7.71 8.06
N LYS A 348 -14.61 8.64 8.92
CA LYS A 348 -15.71 9.57 8.61
C LYS A 348 -15.32 10.60 7.55
N LYS A 349 -14.03 10.68 7.21
CA LYS A 349 -13.45 11.56 6.19
C LYS A 349 -12.58 10.79 5.19
N SER A 350 -12.75 9.46 5.14
CA SER A 350 -12.02 8.56 4.24
C SER A 350 -12.19 9.01 2.79
N MET A 351 -11.09 9.03 2.05
CA MET A 351 -11.13 9.25 0.60
C MET A 351 -11.45 7.98 -0.19
N VAL A 352 -11.82 6.89 0.48
CA VAL A 352 -12.20 5.55 -0.02
C VAL A 352 -11.15 4.83 -0.89
N TRP A 353 -10.09 5.51 -1.34
CA TRP A 353 -8.93 4.89 -1.99
C TRP A 353 -8.19 3.91 -1.08
N ASP A 354 -8.13 4.20 0.21
CA ASP A 354 -7.67 3.33 1.28
C ASP A 354 -8.49 2.02 1.36
N CYS A 355 -9.82 2.10 1.19
CA CYS A 355 -10.69 0.92 1.09
C CYS A 355 -10.42 0.10 -0.18
N ILE A 356 -10.27 0.77 -1.32
CA ILE A 356 -9.95 0.12 -2.60
C ILE A 356 -8.60 -0.59 -2.53
N PHE A 357 -7.59 0.06 -1.94
CA PHE A 357 -6.27 -0.51 -1.68
C PHE A 357 -6.37 -1.84 -0.92
N MET A 358 -7.13 -1.87 0.18
CA MET A 358 -7.31 -3.11 0.95
C MET A 358 -8.08 -4.18 0.19
N ALA A 359 -9.12 -3.80 -0.58
CA ALA A 359 -9.87 -4.73 -1.41
C ALA A 359 -8.95 -5.45 -2.41
N ASN A 360 -8.07 -4.68 -3.05
CA ASN A 360 -7.10 -5.18 -4.00
C ASN A 360 -6.09 -6.11 -3.33
N LEU A 361 -5.55 -5.74 -2.15
CA LEU A 361 -4.64 -6.60 -1.39
C LEU A 361 -5.27 -7.96 -1.00
N LEU A 362 -6.54 -7.95 -0.58
CA LEU A 362 -7.26 -9.17 -0.20
C LEU A 362 -7.57 -10.07 -1.39
N ALA A 363 -7.76 -9.50 -2.58
CA ALA A 363 -8.00 -10.21 -3.82
C ALA A 363 -6.74 -10.86 -4.42
N ARG A 364 -5.54 -10.48 -3.96
CA ARG A 364 -4.29 -11.13 -4.38
C ARG A 364 -4.28 -12.59 -3.91
N PRO A 365 -3.76 -13.53 -4.72
CA PRO A 365 -3.73 -14.95 -4.38
C PRO A 365 -3.02 -15.21 -3.05
#